data_AF-A0A671SC09-F1
#
_entry.id   AF-A0A671SC09-F1
#
_cell.length_a   1.000
_cell.length_b   1.000
_cell.length_c   1.000
_cell.angle_alpha   90.00
_cell.angle_beta   90.00
_cell.angle_gamma   90.00
#
_symmetry.space_group_name_H-M   'P 1'
#
loop_
_entity.id
_entity.type
_entity.pdbx_description
1 polymer ?
#
loop_
_entity_poly.entity_id
_entity_poly.type
_entity_poly.pdbx_seq_one_letter_code
_entity_poly.pdbx_strand_id
1 'polypeptide(L)'
;LPAYSEDITQLSDLPLKCSFTDDDYRNILVVASFLISCDLVIVADAYIKGPMLGQGGFGSVFAGTRSSDGLPVAIKYVTKDEEHEDMEEGQGLLPLEVALMTRVNSAPVCPSVLKLLEWFDHPGRYVMILERPDPCQDLHRFCEENGC
;
A
#
# COMPACT_ATOMS: atom_id res chain seq x y z
N LEU A 1 -28.44 33.05 -2.04
CA LEU A 1 -28.01 31.65 -2.22
C LEU A 1 -26.61 31.56 -1.63
N PRO A 2 -26.41 30.98 -0.44
CA PRO A 2 -25.07 30.86 0.11
C PRO A 2 -24.36 29.68 -0.57
N ALA A 3 -23.10 29.91 -0.94
CA ALA A 3 -22.20 28.87 -1.43
C ALA A 3 -21.94 27.88 -0.29
N TYR A 4 -22.19 26.60 -0.56
CA TYR A 4 -21.79 25.49 0.30
C TYR A 4 -20.26 25.38 0.17
N SER A 5 -19.55 25.95 1.13
CA SER A 5 -18.11 25.75 1.30
C SER A 5 -17.96 24.43 2.05
N GLU A 6 -17.61 23.36 1.35
CA GLU A 6 -17.24 22.11 2.01
C GLU A 6 -15.82 22.24 2.56
N ASP A 7 -15.75 22.36 3.89
CA ASP A 7 -14.53 22.43 4.68
C ASP A 7 -13.89 21.04 4.72
N ILE A 8 -12.79 20.86 3.97
CA ILE A 8 -12.08 19.58 3.76
C ILE A 8 -11.51 19.02 5.08
N THR A 9 -11.39 19.87 6.10
CA THR A 9 -10.92 19.53 7.45
C THR A 9 -11.87 18.64 8.25
N GLN A 10 -13.12 18.44 7.82
CA GLN A 10 -14.04 17.50 8.48
C GLN A 10 -13.94 16.05 7.98
N LEU A 11 -13.19 15.79 6.90
CA LEU A 11 -13.03 14.46 6.32
C LEU A 11 -12.09 13.56 7.14
N SER A 12 -11.19 14.14 7.93
CA SER A 12 -10.27 13.41 8.83
C SER A 12 -10.97 12.80 10.05
N ASP A 13 -12.19 13.24 10.36
CA ASP A 13 -12.96 12.80 11.53
C ASP A 13 -14.03 11.76 11.20
N LEU A 14 -14.13 11.31 9.94
CA LEU A 14 -15.09 10.27 9.57
C LEU A 14 -14.62 8.91 10.08
N PRO A 15 -15.48 8.14 10.77
CA PRO A 15 -15.11 6.82 11.24
C PRO A 15 -14.72 5.92 10.06
N LEU A 16 -13.62 5.17 10.23
CA LEU A 16 -13.00 4.16 9.33
C LEU A 16 -13.93 3.00 8.89
N LYS A 17 -15.25 3.14 9.04
CA LYS A 17 -16.27 2.24 8.51
C LYS A 17 -17.35 3.05 7.80
N CYS A 18 -17.01 3.58 6.63
CA CYS A 18 -18.02 3.95 5.65
C CYS A 18 -18.42 2.69 4.88
N SER A 19 -19.53 2.07 5.26
CA SER A 19 -20.26 1.15 4.39
C SER A 19 -21.04 1.99 3.38
N PHE A 20 -20.54 2.10 2.15
CA PHE A 20 -21.26 2.78 1.08
C PHE A 20 -22.52 1.98 0.72
N THR A 21 -23.68 2.65 0.76
CA THR A 21 -24.96 2.06 0.33
C THR A 21 -25.18 2.30 -1.17
N ASP A 22 -25.96 1.43 -1.81
CA ASP A 22 -26.19 1.31 -3.27
C ASP A 22 -26.49 2.63 -4.01
N ASP A 23 -27.04 3.65 -3.34
CA ASP A 23 -27.34 4.96 -3.95
C ASP A 23 -26.12 5.86 -4.23
N ASP A 24 -24.96 5.62 -3.61
CA ASP A 24 -23.75 6.45 -3.80
C ASP A 24 -22.99 6.15 -5.11
N TYR A 25 -23.32 5.05 -5.80
CA TYR A 25 -22.67 4.63 -7.07
C TYR A 25 -23.07 5.51 -8.27
N ARG A 26 -24.03 6.42 -8.13
CA ARG A 26 -24.53 7.26 -9.24
C ARG A 26 -23.55 8.33 -9.71
N ASN A 27 -22.51 8.66 -8.94
CA ASN A 27 -21.43 9.55 -9.36
C ASN A 27 -20.08 8.86 -9.23
N ILE A 28 -19.81 7.98 -10.19
CA ILE A 28 -18.57 7.20 -10.27
C ILE A 28 -17.30 8.06 -10.18
N LEU A 29 -17.36 9.31 -10.67
CA LEU A 29 -16.25 10.27 -10.60
C LEU A 29 -15.99 10.77 -9.16
N VAL A 30 -17.05 10.98 -8.37
CA VAL A 30 -16.93 11.45 -6.98
C VAL A 30 -16.41 10.32 -6.11
N VAL A 31 -16.95 9.11 -6.28
CA VAL A 31 -16.49 7.90 -5.58
C VAL A 31 -15.04 7.61 -5.94
N ALA A 32 -14.67 7.65 -7.22
CA ALA A 32 -13.28 7.45 -7.64
C ALA A 32 -12.35 8.55 -7.09
N SER A 33 -12.76 9.83 -7.14
CA SER A 33 -11.94 10.93 -6.61
C SER A 33 -11.77 10.83 -5.09
N PHE A 34 -12.82 10.41 -4.37
CA PHE A 34 -12.78 10.17 -2.93
C PHE A 34 -11.86 9.01 -2.57
N LEU A 35 -11.96 7.88 -3.29
CA LEU A 35 -11.08 6.72 -3.10
C LEU A 35 -9.62 7.09 -3.41
N ILE A 36 -9.36 7.81 -4.51
CA ILE A 36 -8.01 8.32 -4.84
C ILE A 36 -7.48 9.28 -3.76
N SER A 37 -8.34 10.15 -3.22
CA SER A 37 -7.98 11.07 -2.15
C SER A 37 -7.72 10.34 -0.84
N CYS A 38 -8.54 9.37 -0.46
CA CYS A 38 -8.35 8.53 0.72
C CYS A 38 -7.08 7.69 0.60
N ASP A 39 -6.77 7.14 -0.58
CA ASP A 39 -5.53 6.40 -0.82
C ASP A 39 -4.29 7.27 -0.62
N LEU A 40 -4.33 8.52 -1.09
CA LEU A 40 -3.23 9.46 -0.90
C LEU A 40 -3.14 9.90 0.57
N VAL A 41 -4.28 10.12 1.23
CA VAL A 41 -4.34 10.61 2.62
C VAL A 41 -3.97 9.52 3.64
N ILE A 42 -4.44 8.29 3.48
CA ILE A 42 -4.12 7.16 4.40
C ILE A 42 -2.64 6.81 4.32
N VAL A 43 -2.08 6.71 3.11
CA VAL A 43 -0.65 6.49 2.95
C VAL A 43 0.12 7.70 3.47
N ALA A 44 -0.24 8.94 3.13
CA ALA A 44 0.53 10.12 3.53
C ALA A 44 0.52 10.42 5.03
N ASP A 45 -0.57 10.14 5.76
CA ASP A 45 -0.67 10.44 7.20
C ASP A 45 0.12 9.42 8.04
N ALA A 46 0.04 8.12 7.69
CA ALA A 46 0.76 7.06 8.39
C ALA A 46 2.19 6.80 7.85
N TYR A 47 2.45 7.10 6.58
CA TYR A 47 3.70 6.80 5.89
C TYR A 47 4.13 7.91 4.93
N ILE A 48 5.24 8.56 5.25
CA ILE A 48 5.84 9.57 4.38
C ILE A 48 6.55 8.86 3.22
N LYS A 49 6.01 8.99 2.01
CA LYS A 49 6.60 8.44 0.78
C LYS A 49 7.89 9.18 0.41
N GLY A 50 8.92 8.41 0.10
CA GLY A 50 10.23 8.87 -0.35
C GLY A 50 10.49 8.56 -1.84
N PRO A 51 11.78 8.59 -2.24
CA PRO A 51 12.19 8.31 -3.62
C PRO A 51 11.83 6.90 -4.09
N MET A 52 11.67 6.72 -5.40
CA MET A 52 11.49 5.40 -6.00
C MET A 52 12.79 4.58 -5.87
N LEU A 53 12.65 3.34 -5.41
CA LEU A 53 13.75 2.38 -5.30
C LEU A 53 13.84 1.49 -6.53
N GLY A 54 12.70 1.13 -7.13
CA GLY A 54 12.67 0.33 -8.34
C GLY A 54 11.26 0.16 -8.91
N GLN A 55 11.20 -0.22 -10.18
CA GLN A 55 9.96 -0.49 -10.91
C GLN A 55 10.17 -1.64 -11.89
N GLY A 56 9.19 -2.53 -12.01
CA GLY A 56 9.21 -3.65 -12.94
C GLY A 56 7.86 -4.35 -13.05
N GLY A 57 7.85 -5.59 -13.56
CA GLY A 57 6.62 -6.39 -13.70
C GLY A 57 5.90 -6.69 -12.37
N PHE A 58 6.60 -6.55 -11.25
CA PHE A 58 6.08 -6.76 -9.89
C PHE A 58 5.53 -5.47 -9.25
N GLY A 59 5.32 -4.41 -10.06
CA GLY A 59 4.86 -3.11 -9.59
C GLY A 59 5.99 -2.12 -9.33
N SER A 60 5.71 -1.15 -8.46
CA SER A 60 6.63 -0.03 -8.14
C SER A 60 6.93 0.02 -6.65
N VAL A 61 8.20 0.19 -6.29
CA VAL A 61 8.66 0.23 -4.90
C VAL A 61 9.28 1.58 -4.61
N PHE A 62 8.86 2.19 -3.50
CA PHE A 62 9.36 3.46 -3.01
C PHE A 62 9.96 3.29 -1.62
N ALA A 63 10.95 4.11 -1.28
CA ALA A 63 11.31 4.33 0.11
C ALA A 63 10.14 4.98 0.83
N GLY A 64 10.03 4.76 2.13
CA GLY A 64 9.10 5.46 2.99
C GLY A 64 9.60 5.54 4.41
N THR A 65 8.90 6.33 5.21
CA THR A 65 9.12 6.48 6.65
C THR A 65 7.78 6.41 7.36
N ARG A 66 7.62 5.52 8.33
CA ARG A 66 6.40 5.48 9.15
C ARG A 66 6.33 6.70 10.05
N SER A 67 5.23 7.44 9.99
CA SER A 67 5.07 8.73 10.68
C SER A 67 5.11 8.61 12.21
N SER A 68 4.67 7.48 12.77
CA SER A 68 4.52 7.31 14.22
C SER A 68 5.84 7.16 14.98
N ASP A 69 6.86 6.56 14.36
CA ASP A 69 8.12 6.24 15.03
C ASP A 69 9.37 6.45 14.16
N GLY A 70 9.20 6.92 12.92
CA GLY A 70 10.32 7.16 12.00
C GLY A 70 10.92 5.89 11.40
N LEU A 71 10.26 4.73 11.52
CA LEU A 71 10.78 3.47 10.98
C LEU A 71 10.94 3.55 9.45
N PRO A 72 12.13 3.25 8.90
CA PRO A 72 12.33 3.10 7.47
C PRO A 72 11.50 1.93 6.91
N VAL A 73 10.71 2.22 5.88
CA VAL A 73 9.86 1.22 5.20
C VAL A 73 10.08 1.23 3.68
N ALA A 74 9.66 0.17 3.03
CA ALA A 74 9.49 0.10 1.58
C ALA A 74 7.99 0.03 1.28
N ILE A 75 7.52 0.91 0.40
CA ILE A 75 6.11 1.02 -0.01
C ILE A 75 6.01 0.43 -1.41
N LYS A 76 5.43 -0.76 -1.54
CA LYS A 76 5.23 -1.46 -2.81
C LYS A 76 3.80 -1.27 -3.29
N TYR A 77 3.63 -0.73 -4.48
CA TYR A 77 2.35 -0.63 -5.19
C TYR A 77 2.28 -1.73 -6.25
N VAL A 78 1.19 -2.50 -6.24
CA VAL A 78 0.94 -3.55 -7.22
C VAL A 78 -0.44 -3.35 -7.83
N THR A 79 -0.51 -3.24 -9.16
CA THR A 79 -1.77 -3.13 -9.92
C THR A 79 -2.52 -4.45 -9.85
N LYS A 80 -3.84 -4.42 -9.70
CA LYS A 80 -4.69 -5.60 -9.84
C LYS A 80 -5.08 -5.74 -11.32
N ASP A 81 -4.61 -6.78 -11.96
CA ASP A 81 -5.01 -7.22 -13.30
C ASP A 81 -5.96 -8.43 -13.18
N GLU A 82 -6.78 -8.68 -14.20
CA GLU A 82 -7.79 -9.75 -14.18
C GLU A 82 -7.23 -11.18 -13.99
N GLU A 83 -5.93 -11.37 -14.22
CA GLU A 83 -5.23 -12.67 -14.10
C GLU A 83 -4.51 -12.85 -12.75
N HIS A 84 -4.73 -11.98 -11.77
CA HIS A 84 -4.03 -12.10 -10.49
C HIS A 84 -4.39 -13.39 -9.76
N GLU A 85 -3.36 -14.12 -9.35
CA GLU A 85 -3.52 -15.30 -8.50
C GLU A 85 -3.88 -14.83 -7.07
N ASP A 86 -5.12 -15.09 -6.67
CA ASP A 86 -5.57 -14.95 -5.29
C ASP A 86 -5.49 -16.30 -4.58
N MET A 87 -5.17 -16.26 -3.29
CA MET A 87 -5.17 -17.43 -2.41
C MET A 87 -6.18 -17.24 -1.28
N GLU A 88 -6.98 -18.26 -0.99
CA GLU A 88 -7.82 -18.28 0.21
C GLU A 88 -6.94 -18.38 1.46
N GLU A 89 -7.00 -17.36 2.31
CA GLU A 89 -6.28 -17.31 3.58
C GLU A 89 -7.25 -16.85 4.69
N GLY A 90 -7.55 -17.76 5.63
CA GLY A 90 -8.50 -17.47 6.71
C GLY A 90 -9.93 -17.26 6.22
N GLN A 91 -10.44 -16.01 6.29
CA GLN A 91 -11.82 -15.64 5.94
C GLN A 91 -11.93 -14.85 4.62
N GLY A 92 -10.87 -14.74 3.81
CA GLY A 92 -10.91 -13.96 2.59
C GLY A 92 -9.89 -14.38 1.53
N LEU A 93 -10.05 -13.82 0.34
CA LEU A 93 -9.10 -13.92 -0.76
C LEU A 93 -8.02 -12.85 -0.57
N LEU A 94 -6.77 -13.28 -0.60
CA LEU A 94 -5.61 -12.40 -0.55
C LEU A 94 -4.83 -12.53 -1.86
N PRO A 95 -4.28 -11.43 -2.39
CA PRO A 95 -3.29 -11.52 -3.46
C PRO A 95 -2.16 -12.48 -3.04
N LEU A 96 -1.73 -13.35 -3.95
CA LEU A 96 -0.76 -14.40 -3.63
C LEU A 96 0.50 -13.86 -2.94
N GLU A 97 1.02 -12.71 -3.40
CA GLU A 97 2.18 -12.08 -2.77
C GLU A 97 1.95 -11.72 -1.29
N VAL A 98 0.78 -11.15 -0.96
CA VAL A 98 0.40 -10.78 0.41
C VAL A 98 0.26 -12.04 1.27
N ALA A 99 -0.37 -13.07 0.73
CA ALA A 99 -0.60 -14.32 1.43
C ALA A 99 0.72 -15.06 1.73
N LEU A 100 1.62 -15.15 0.74
CA LEU A 100 2.96 -15.74 0.92
C LEU A 100 3.79 -14.94 1.94
N MET A 101 3.75 -13.62 1.87
CA MET A 101 4.44 -12.75 2.83
C MET A 101 3.88 -12.92 4.24
N THR A 102 2.57 -13.10 4.40
CA THR A 102 1.94 -13.37 5.70
C THR A 102 2.41 -14.71 6.28
N ARG A 103 2.50 -15.75 5.45
CA ARG A 103 2.97 -17.08 5.87
C ARG A 103 4.44 -17.09 6.27
N VAL A 104 5.32 -16.50 5.47
CA VAL A 104 6.77 -16.49 5.76
C VAL A 104 7.13 -15.61 6.97
N ASN A 105 6.27 -14.63 7.29
CA ASN A 105 6.38 -13.82 8.50
C ASN A 105 5.74 -14.43 9.74
N SER A 106 5.04 -15.56 9.59
CA SER A 106 4.49 -16.33 10.71
C SER A 106 5.55 -17.24 11.32
N ALA A 107 5.35 -17.66 12.58
CA ALA A 107 6.31 -18.50 13.29
C ALA A 107 6.44 -19.90 12.63
N PRO A 108 7.66 -20.44 12.48
CA PRO A 108 8.95 -19.85 12.81
C PRO A 108 9.39 -18.77 11.79
N VAL A 109 9.70 -17.57 12.28
CA VAL A 109 10.03 -16.42 11.44
C VAL A 109 11.43 -16.56 10.84
N CYS A 110 11.55 -16.36 9.52
CA CYS A 110 12.84 -16.29 8.86
C CYS A 110 13.40 -14.86 8.94
N PRO A 111 14.54 -14.62 9.63
CA PRO A 111 15.10 -13.27 9.79
C PRO A 111 15.71 -12.69 8.50
N SER A 112 15.85 -13.52 7.45
CA SER A 112 16.41 -13.10 6.15
C SER A 112 15.33 -12.70 5.14
N VAL A 113 14.05 -12.79 5.50
CA VAL A 113 12.93 -12.35 4.67
C VAL A 113 12.37 -11.08 5.25
N LEU A 114 12.14 -10.08 4.38
CA LEU A 114 11.58 -8.81 4.81
C LEU A 114 10.22 -9.00 5.47
N LYS A 115 9.99 -8.29 6.57
CA LYS A 115 8.71 -8.27 7.25
C LYS A 115 7.66 -7.49 6.49
N LEU A 116 6.49 -8.12 6.31
CA LEU A 116 5.27 -7.42 5.99
C LEU A 116 4.73 -6.77 7.27
N LEU A 117 4.76 -5.44 7.32
CA LEU A 117 4.28 -4.67 8.47
C LEU A 117 2.77 -4.47 8.37
N GLU A 118 2.30 -4.10 7.17
CA GLU A 118 0.91 -3.80 6.88
C GLU A 118 0.67 -3.89 5.38
N TRP A 119 -0.59 -4.05 4.98
CA TRP A 119 -0.99 -3.94 3.59
C TRP A 119 -2.39 -3.34 3.49
N PHE A 120 -2.67 -2.70 2.37
CA PHE A 120 -3.92 -2.03 2.09
C PHE A 120 -4.49 -2.52 0.78
N ASP A 121 -5.77 -2.85 0.81
CA ASP A 121 -6.51 -3.21 -0.38
C ASP A 121 -7.22 -1.99 -0.98
N HIS A 122 -6.98 -1.72 -2.26
CA HIS A 122 -7.56 -0.58 -2.96
C HIS A 122 -8.25 -1.02 -4.27
N PRO A 123 -9.12 -0.17 -4.85
CA PRO A 123 -9.64 -0.40 -6.19
C PRO A 123 -8.51 -0.41 -7.22
N GLY A 124 -8.35 -1.51 -7.95
CA GLY A 124 -7.37 -1.65 -9.03
C GLY A 124 -5.90 -1.77 -8.60
N ARG A 125 -5.60 -1.78 -7.30
CA ARG A 125 -4.24 -2.03 -6.78
C ARG A 125 -4.26 -2.49 -5.33
N TYR A 126 -3.16 -3.04 -4.85
CA TYR A 126 -2.89 -3.17 -3.42
C TYR A 126 -1.54 -2.53 -3.08
N VAL A 127 -1.39 -2.12 -1.83
CA VAL A 127 -0.18 -1.48 -1.31
C VAL A 127 0.36 -2.33 -0.17
N MET A 128 1.66 -2.65 -0.21
CA MET A 128 2.35 -3.37 0.86
C MET A 128 3.37 -2.46 1.53
N ILE A 129 3.36 -2.46 2.86
CA ILE A 129 4.35 -1.80 3.71
C ILE A 129 5.30 -2.86 4.24
N LEU A 130 6.54 -2.80 3.77
CA LEU A 130 7.59 -3.76 4.10
C LEU A 130 8.65 -3.08 4.98
N GLU A 131 9.30 -3.86 5.84
CA GLU A 131 10.52 -3.37 6.50
C GLU A 131 11.59 -3.03 5.45
N ARG A 132 12.39 -2.01 5.71
CA ARG A 132 13.47 -1.61 4.82
C ARG A 132 14.76 -1.37 5.62
N PRO A 133 15.81 -2.18 5.40
CA PRO A 133 17.13 -1.86 5.90
C PRO A 133 17.59 -0.48 5.38
N ASP A 134 18.29 0.28 6.20
CA ASP A 134 18.86 1.57 5.78
C ASP A 134 20.31 1.67 6.28
N PRO A 135 21.32 1.68 5.39
CA PRO A 135 21.21 1.73 3.92
C PRO A 135 20.73 0.39 3.30
N CYS A 136 20.08 0.48 2.12
CA CYS A 136 19.77 -0.68 1.28
C CYS A 136 20.13 -0.43 -0.18
N GLN A 137 20.47 -1.50 -0.89
CA GLN A 137 20.72 -1.51 -2.34
C GLN A 137 20.11 -2.80 -2.90
N ASP A 138 19.47 -2.72 -4.06
CA ASP A 138 18.98 -3.91 -4.75
C ASP A 138 20.16 -4.67 -5.39
N LEU A 139 19.99 -6.00 -5.52
CA LEU A 139 21.05 -6.88 -6.00
C LEU A 139 21.46 -6.55 -7.43
N HIS A 140 20.52 -6.15 -8.29
CA HIS A 140 20.83 -5.83 -9.68
C HIS A 140 21.81 -4.66 -9.76
N ARG A 141 21.52 -3.57 -9.05
CA ARG A 141 22.40 -2.41 -8.97
C ARG A 141 23.75 -2.74 -8.31
N PHE A 142 23.75 -3.55 -7.26
CA PHE A 142 25.00 -4.02 -6.66
C PHE A 142 25.86 -4.79 -7.69
N CYS A 143 25.25 -5.69 -8.46
CA CYS A 143 25.93 -6.43 -9.52
C CYS A 143 26.47 -5.52 -10.63
N GLU A 144 25.70 -4.51 -11.07
CA GLU A 144 26.15 -3.52 -12.05
C GLU A 144 27.37 -2.73 -11.58
N GLU A 145 27.42 -2.37 -10.30
CA GLU A 145 28.52 -1.60 -9.72
C GLU A 145 29.78 -2.47 -9.45
N ASN A 146 29.62 -3.78 -9.27
CA ASN A 146 30.69 -4.69 -8.85
C ASN A 146 31.08 -5.76 -9.90
N GLY A 147 30.41 -5.82 -11.05
CA GLY A 147 30.76 -6.69 -12.17
C GLY A 147 30.46 -8.18 -11.96
N CYS A 148 29.28 -8.50 -11.42
CA CYS A 148 28.82 -9.88 -11.26
C CYS A 148 28.36 -10.54 -12.57
#